data_AF-A0A8T3XJQ2-F1
#
_entry.id   AF-A0A8T3XJQ2-F1
#
_cell.length_a   1.000
_cell.length_b   1.000
_cell.length_c   1.000
_cell.angle_alpha   90.00
_cell.angle_beta   90.00
_cell.angle_gamma   90.00
#
_symmetry.space_group_name_H-M   'P 1'
#
loop_
_entity.id
_entity.type
_entity.pdbx_description
1 polymer ?
#
loop_
_entity_poly.entity_id
_entity_poly.type
_entity_poly.pdbx_seq_one_letter_code
_entity_poly.pdbx_strand_id
1 'polypeptide(L)'
;MKYNENVFNSAAEDYKKQLKNTKGKNFFIIFDISNKNAFYSIAPLSRALHELDKDVSCVGIKKGSEGLDALKDVWRAFEDLENGIDSEKTNALKDFVEEADKKAKGEFKKLFKKPEFVLEAKEKSFEGALNLPFHTEWFKEYRMQELMQTAEILWRDVYSLKKGERVGIGFPLIPAQSLLGHPLEDYLDSYSIIWAMTQTAEKTAEPIMSAYTFRASMLEKSEITSDLRATLLGCELCKEIDEEPFKKYKRLSKLLKLDRINPVDLSFSVSPKGYPGKHLFGEVIGYPSLNKKTRWLAPGQMIYKLDFYPQTKYDDREPIARVAFTETIPIDIFIETNLVDWADIRARNQKIKDIMDKCDIIYAEGKLKEKYVAKLEVGLVKPDGSRRWVRRSDTDVKEKINKEYLKMTGIKAGCMGNIPGGEAFTTPEYMKGIFVGDVVVHVDQSYPLNEKNPLVVECYGDSYKIIDGPKDIIDKIKKRKSDAMKLLLEAGKNKSLPQEIIDLKKKNFERIGEFAINTNPKARLCGYLIVNEKIAKMMHIALGSGFEPDRSTEYHMDIVFNAPRQKLDVYGKDDNDKVHWILKDGEFVA
;
A
#
# COMPACT_ATOMS: atom_id res chain seq x y z
N MET A 1 -16.33 -25.18 4.77
CA MET A 1 -15.21 -24.82 3.89
C MET A 1 -15.75 -23.96 2.75
N LYS A 2 -15.18 -22.77 2.57
CA LYS A 2 -15.56 -21.84 1.49
C LYS A 2 -15.00 -22.31 0.15
N TYR A 3 -13.84 -22.97 0.18
CA TYR A 3 -13.13 -23.45 -1.00
C TYR A 3 -12.75 -24.93 -0.89
N ASN A 4 -12.52 -25.58 -2.02
CA ASN A 4 -11.99 -26.94 -2.06
C ASN A 4 -10.47 -26.89 -2.29
N GLU A 5 -9.71 -26.90 -1.19
CA GLU A 5 -8.24 -26.80 -1.23
C GLU A 5 -7.58 -27.93 -2.03
N ASN A 6 -8.11 -29.16 -1.97
CA ASN A 6 -7.59 -30.28 -2.75
C ASN A 6 -7.74 -30.05 -4.25
N VAL A 7 -8.89 -29.51 -4.68
CA VAL A 7 -9.14 -29.16 -6.08
C VAL A 7 -8.27 -27.98 -6.50
N PHE A 8 -8.08 -26.97 -5.64
CA PHE A 8 -7.16 -25.86 -5.91
C PHE A 8 -5.72 -26.36 -6.12
N ASN A 9 -5.22 -27.18 -5.20
CA ASN A 9 -3.87 -27.72 -5.29
C ASN A 9 -3.71 -28.61 -6.53
N SER A 10 -4.72 -29.41 -6.87
CA SER A 10 -4.73 -30.22 -8.10
C SER A 10 -4.66 -29.35 -9.37
N ALA A 11 -5.40 -28.24 -9.40
CA ALA A 11 -5.35 -27.28 -10.50
C ALA A 11 -3.98 -26.59 -10.62
N ALA A 12 -3.37 -26.21 -9.48
CA ALA A 12 -2.03 -25.64 -9.47
C ALA A 12 -0.98 -26.66 -9.97
N GLU A 13 -1.07 -27.93 -9.56
CA GLU A 13 -0.20 -29.01 -10.07
C GLU A 13 -0.37 -29.23 -11.57
N ASP A 14 -1.60 -29.21 -12.08
CA ASP A 14 -1.85 -29.36 -13.51
C ASP A 14 -1.21 -28.23 -14.32
N TYR A 15 -1.40 -26.97 -13.91
CA TYR A 15 -0.69 -25.85 -14.52
C TYR A 15 0.83 -26.01 -14.44
N LYS A 16 1.38 -26.42 -13.29
CA LYS A 16 2.84 -26.67 -13.18
C LYS A 16 3.31 -27.71 -14.17
N LYS A 17 2.57 -28.81 -14.35
CA LYS A 17 2.91 -29.86 -15.32
C LYS A 17 2.94 -29.34 -16.75
N GLN A 18 2.00 -28.47 -17.12
CA GLN A 18 1.96 -27.82 -18.43
C GLN A 18 3.08 -26.79 -18.62
N LEU A 19 3.49 -26.12 -17.54
CA LEU A 19 4.46 -25.01 -17.57
C LEU A 19 5.91 -25.42 -17.31
N LYS A 20 6.18 -26.61 -16.75
CA LYS A 20 7.52 -27.00 -16.26
C LYS A 20 8.66 -26.90 -17.29
N ASN A 21 8.35 -27.07 -18.57
CA ASN A 21 9.34 -27.07 -19.66
C ASN A 21 9.46 -25.70 -20.35
N THR A 22 8.70 -24.70 -19.90
CA THR A 22 8.71 -23.37 -20.53
C THR A 22 9.96 -22.60 -20.13
N LYS A 23 10.79 -22.26 -21.13
CA LYS A 23 11.97 -21.41 -20.95
C LYS A 23 11.51 -19.95 -20.94
N GLY A 24 11.73 -19.25 -19.84
CA GLY A 24 11.33 -17.84 -19.66
C GLY A 24 10.72 -17.59 -18.30
N LYS A 25 10.85 -16.34 -17.84
CA LYS A 25 10.48 -15.95 -16.48
C LYS A 25 9.19 -15.13 -16.42
N ASN A 26 8.83 -14.39 -17.46
CA ASN A 26 7.80 -13.35 -17.34
C ASN A 26 6.50 -13.73 -18.07
N PHE A 27 5.40 -13.68 -17.33
CA PHE A 27 4.05 -13.94 -17.81
C PHE A 27 3.21 -12.67 -17.73
N PHE A 28 2.46 -12.39 -18.79
CA PHE A 28 1.50 -11.30 -18.84
C PHE A 28 0.13 -11.83 -19.22
N ILE A 29 -0.82 -11.71 -18.30
CA ILE A 29 -2.18 -12.24 -18.42
C ILE A 29 -3.15 -11.08 -18.62
N ILE A 30 -3.90 -11.13 -19.71
CA ILE A 30 -4.95 -10.16 -20.06
C ILE A 30 -6.29 -10.89 -19.96
N PHE A 31 -7.26 -10.32 -19.24
CA PHE A 31 -8.59 -10.91 -19.13
C PHE A 31 -9.70 -9.87 -19.16
N ASP A 32 -10.93 -10.33 -19.45
CA ASP A 32 -12.12 -9.50 -19.33
C ASP A 32 -12.63 -9.58 -17.87
N ILE A 33 -12.88 -8.43 -17.23
CA ILE A 33 -13.36 -8.37 -15.84
C ILE A 33 -14.77 -8.93 -15.65
N SER A 34 -15.53 -9.13 -16.74
CA SER A 34 -16.80 -9.85 -16.73
C SER A 34 -16.62 -11.37 -16.84
N ASN A 35 -15.44 -11.85 -17.24
CA ASN A 35 -15.14 -13.28 -17.34
C ASN A 35 -14.75 -13.83 -15.96
N LYS A 36 -15.77 -14.25 -15.20
CA LYS A 36 -15.63 -14.86 -13.88
C LYS A 36 -14.68 -16.05 -13.88
N ASN A 37 -14.76 -16.91 -14.90
CA ASN A 37 -13.96 -18.13 -14.96
C ASN A 37 -12.48 -17.84 -15.16
N ALA A 38 -12.16 -16.87 -16.03
CA ALA A 38 -10.80 -16.40 -16.21
C ALA A 38 -10.25 -15.84 -14.89
N PHE A 39 -10.99 -14.96 -14.23
CA PHE A 39 -10.54 -14.32 -13.00
C PHE A 39 -10.22 -15.33 -11.88
N TYR A 40 -11.10 -16.28 -11.60
CA TYR A 40 -10.83 -17.30 -10.57
C TYR A 40 -9.76 -18.31 -11.01
N SER A 41 -9.55 -18.54 -12.30
CA SER A 41 -8.45 -19.40 -12.78
C SER A 41 -7.06 -18.78 -12.58
N ILE A 42 -6.97 -17.46 -12.44
CA ILE A 42 -5.70 -16.77 -12.15
C ILE A 42 -5.14 -17.21 -10.78
N ALA A 43 -5.97 -17.58 -9.81
CA ALA A 43 -5.50 -17.99 -8.49
C ALA A 43 -4.59 -19.23 -8.53
N PRO A 44 -5.05 -20.42 -8.98
CA PRO A 44 -4.19 -21.59 -9.12
C PRO A 44 -3.08 -21.40 -10.16
N LEU A 45 -3.32 -20.62 -11.24
CA LEU A 45 -2.29 -20.33 -12.24
C LEU A 45 -1.12 -19.53 -11.66
N SER A 46 -1.41 -18.49 -10.88
CA SER A 46 -0.37 -17.67 -10.24
C SER A 46 0.40 -18.46 -9.18
N ARG A 47 -0.26 -19.35 -8.42
CA ARG A 47 0.42 -20.30 -7.54
C ARG A 47 1.44 -21.14 -8.31
N ALA A 48 0.99 -21.77 -9.40
CA ALA A 48 1.83 -22.62 -10.23
C ALA A 48 3.03 -21.88 -10.81
N LEU A 49 2.82 -20.65 -11.30
CA LEU A 49 3.89 -19.81 -11.84
C LEU A 49 4.92 -19.44 -10.77
N HIS A 50 4.50 -18.99 -9.60
CA HIS A 50 5.43 -18.62 -8.53
C HIS A 50 6.22 -19.82 -7.97
N GLU A 51 5.61 -21.01 -7.89
CA GLU A 51 6.33 -22.22 -7.49
C GLU A 51 7.39 -22.67 -8.52
N LEU A 52 7.29 -22.18 -9.76
CA LEU A 52 8.26 -22.36 -10.82
C LEU A 52 9.25 -21.18 -10.95
N ASP A 53 9.31 -20.28 -9.96
CA ASP A 53 10.11 -19.03 -9.98
C ASP A 53 9.84 -18.14 -11.20
N LYS A 54 8.56 -18.05 -11.60
CA LYS A 54 8.10 -17.18 -12.68
C LYS A 54 7.43 -15.93 -12.12
N ASP A 55 7.63 -14.82 -12.82
CA ASP A 55 6.99 -13.54 -12.59
C ASP A 55 5.72 -13.42 -13.41
N VAL A 56 4.74 -12.73 -12.85
CA VAL A 56 3.40 -12.58 -13.41
C VAL A 56 2.95 -11.13 -13.29
N SER A 57 2.37 -10.59 -14.35
CA SER A 57 1.58 -9.38 -14.34
C SER A 57 0.21 -9.67 -14.95
N CYS A 58 -0.84 -9.15 -14.35
CA CYS A 58 -2.21 -9.33 -14.81
C CYS A 58 -2.88 -7.98 -15.04
N VAL A 59 -3.70 -7.91 -16.09
CA VAL A 59 -4.58 -6.77 -16.35
C VAL A 59 -5.98 -7.26 -16.75
N GLY A 60 -6.99 -6.81 -16.02
CA GLY A 60 -8.39 -7.09 -16.31
C GLY A 60 -9.07 -5.84 -16.87
N ILE A 61 -9.65 -5.93 -18.07
CA ILE A 61 -10.28 -4.81 -18.79
C ILE A 61 -11.58 -5.25 -19.47
N LYS A 62 -12.65 -4.47 -19.37
CA LYS A 62 -13.96 -4.79 -19.98
C LYS A 62 -14.05 -4.40 -21.46
N LYS A 63 -13.47 -3.26 -21.79
CA LYS A 63 -13.37 -2.69 -23.13
C LYS A 63 -11.94 -2.22 -23.31
N GLY A 64 -11.48 -2.05 -24.56
CA GLY A 64 -10.10 -1.73 -24.90
C GLY A 64 -9.41 -0.74 -23.95
N SER A 65 -8.11 -0.90 -23.74
CA SER A 65 -7.35 -0.14 -22.75
C SER A 65 -6.23 0.64 -23.41
N GLU A 66 -6.32 1.96 -23.36
CA GLU A 66 -5.30 2.87 -23.90
C GLU A 66 -3.92 2.59 -23.31
N GLY A 67 -3.86 2.25 -22.01
CA GLY A 67 -2.62 1.90 -21.33
C GLY A 67 -2.05 0.55 -21.78
N LEU A 68 -2.91 -0.44 -22.05
CA LEU A 68 -2.47 -1.72 -22.62
C LEU A 68 -1.98 -1.53 -24.06
N ASP A 69 -2.67 -0.74 -24.86
CA ASP A 69 -2.29 -0.44 -26.24
C ASP A 69 -0.97 0.34 -26.28
N ALA A 70 -0.76 1.28 -25.35
CA ALA A 70 0.50 2.00 -25.20
C ALA A 70 1.66 1.05 -24.87
N LEU A 71 1.44 0.11 -23.94
CA LEU A 71 2.43 -0.90 -23.60
C LEU A 71 2.78 -1.80 -24.80
N LYS A 72 1.77 -2.26 -25.56
CA LYS A 72 1.95 -3.06 -26.78
C LYS A 72 2.75 -2.30 -27.86
N ASP A 73 2.49 -1.01 -28.03
CA ASP A 73 3.23 -0.17 -28.99
C ASP A 73 4.69 0.04 -28.59
N VAL A 74 4.96 0.24 -27.30
CA VAL A 74 6.32 0.35 -26.77
C VAL A 74 7.10 -0.96 -26.97
N TRP A 75 6.49 -2.11 -26.67
CA TRP A 75 7.13 -3.41 -26.92
C TRP A 75 7.43 -3.63 -28.39
N ARG A 76 6.50 -3.29 -29.30
CA ARG A 76 6.75 -3.40 -30.74
C ARG A 76 7.91 -2.52 -31.19
N ALA A 77 7.94 -1.26 -30.73
CA ALA A 77 9.06 -0.37 -31.03
C ALA A 77 10.40 -0.89 -30.48
N PHE A 78 10.39 -1.60 -29.35
CA PHE A 78 11.59 -2.23 -28.80
C PHE A 78 12.01 -3.47 -29.59
N GLU A 79 11.08 -4.33 -29.99
CA GLU A 79 11.33 -5.48 -30.86
C GLU A 79 11.90 -5.03 -32.22
N ASP A 80 11.33 -3.98 -32.82
CA ASP A 80 11.83 -3.37 -34.06
C ASP A 80 13.28 -2.87 -33.89
N LEU A 81 13.58 -2.22 -32.76
CA LEU A 81 14.93 -1.76 -32.44
C LEU A 81 15.92 -2.92 -32.30
N GLU A 82 15.55 -4.00 -31.61
CA GLU A 82 16.41 -5.19 -31.44
C GLU A 82 16.64 -5.92 -32.78
N ASN A 83 15.68 -5.84 -33.71
CA ASN A 83 15.80 -6.38 -35.06
C ASN A 83 16.58 -5.46 -36.02
N GLY A 84 17.13 -4.34 -35.53
CA GLY A 84 17.92 -3.40 -36.32
C GLY A 84 17.09 -2.53 -37.28
N ILE A 85 15.77 -2.41 -37.06
CA ILE A 85 14.91 -1.56 -37.87
C ILE A 85 15.17 -0.09 -37.50
N ASP A 86 15.66 0.66 -38.47
CA ASP A 86 15.90 2.10 -38.33
C ASP A 86 14.62 2.89 -38.68
N SER A 87 14.09 3.61 -37.70
CA SER A 87 12.89 4.44 -37.83
C SER A 87 12.93 5.57 -36.80
N GLU A 88 12.11 6.61 -36.98
CA GLU A 88 11.99 7.68 -35.98
C GLU A 88 11.59 7.13 -34.60
N LYS A 89 10.72 6.10 -34.56
CA LYS A 89 10.23 5.47 -33.33
C LYS A 89 11.34 4.69 -32.61
N THR A 90 12.05 3.83 -33.33
CA THR A 90 13.14 3.01 -32.78
C THR A 90 14.31 3.88 -32.33
N ASN A 91 14.63 4.95 -33.08
CA ASN A 91 15.64 5.94 -32.68
C ASN A 91 15.23 6.73 -31.43
N ALA A 92 13.98 7.20 -31.35
CA ALA A 92 13.51 7.91 -30.17
C ALA A 92 13.47 7.00 -28.91
N LEU A 93 13.11 5.72 -29.09
CA LEU A 93 13.15 4.75 -28.01
C LEU A 93 14.59 4.47 -27.55
N LYS A 94 15.50 4.24 -28.51
CA LYS A 94 16.93 4.05 -28.25
C LYS A 94 17.52 5.22 -27.48
N ASP A 95 17.27 6.46 -27.94
CA ASP A 95 17.73 7.68 -27.29
C ASP A 95 17.26 7.75 -25.81
N PHE A 96 15.99 7.42 -25.55
CA PHE A 96 15.43 7.45 -24.21
C PHE A 96 16.04 6.36 -23.31
N VAL A 97 16.14 5.13 -23.83
CA VAL A 97 16.70 3.99 -23.11
C VAL A 97 18.17 4.24 -22.77
N GLU A 98 18.98 4.65 -23.74
CA GLU A 98 20.40 4.94 -23.54
C GLU A 98 20.64 6.07 -22.54
N GLU A 99 19.82 7.13 -22.58
CA GLU A 99 19.91 8.24 -21.62
C GLU A 99 19.65 7.77 -20.19
N ALA A 100 18.60 6.99 -19.98
CA ALA A 100 18.28 6.44 -18.67
C ALA A 100 19.30 5.38 -18.20
N ASP A 101 19.84 4.58 -19.12
CA ASP A 101 20.81 3.52 -18.81
C ASP A 101 22.18 4.05 -18.36
N LYS A 102 22.53 5.30 -18.67
CA LYS A 102 23.72 5.97 -18.10
C LYS A 102 23.76 5.87 -16.58
N LYS A 103 22.59 5.92 -15.92
CA LYS A 103 22.46 5.75 -14.46
C LYS A 103 22.10 4.32 -14.05
N ALA A 104 21.29 3.62 -14.84
CA ALA A 104 20.83 2.26 -14.52
C ALA A 104 21.81 1.14 -14.87
N LYS A 105 22.95 1.45 -15.49
CA LYS A 105 24.05 0.52 -15.80
C LYS A 105 23.61 -0.70 -16.65
N GLY A 106 22.75 -0.46 -17.64
CA GLY A 106 22.27 -1.49 -18.58
C GLY A 106 21.07 -2.30 -18.09
N GLU A 107 20.56 -2.01 -16.88
CA GLU A 107 19.36 -2.67 -16.36
C GLU A 107 18.07 -2.05 -16.91
N PHE A 108 18.09 -0.79 -17.37
CA PHE A 108 16.87 -0.10 -17.83
C PHE A 108 16.36 -0.66 -19.15
N LYS A 109 17.27 -0.95 -20.11
CA LYS A 109 16.91 -1.64 -21.37
C LYS A 109 16.09 -2.92 -21.15
N LYS A 110 16.32 -3.65 -20.05
CA LYS A 110 15.60 -4.91 -19.77
C LYS A 110 14.10 -4.71 -19.53
N LEU A 111 13.68 -3.54 -19.06
CA LEU A 111 12.27 -3.24 -18.80
C LEU A 111 11.42 -3.23 -20.08
N PHE A 112 12.02 -2.94 -21.23
CA PHE A 112 11.33 -2.80 -22.51
C PHE A 112 11.14 -4.14 -23.23
N LYS A 113 11.69 -5.23 -22.68
CA LYS A 113 11.45 -6.57 -23.22
C LYS A 113 10.01 -6.96 -22.99
N LYS A 114 9.36 -7.40 -24.07
CA LYS A 114 8.04 -8.02 -23.99
C LYS A 114 8.13 -9.31 -23.16
N PRO A 115 7.16 -9.58 -22.29
CA PRO A 115 7.06 -10.86 -21.56
C PRO A 115 7.09 -12.04 -22.52
N GLU A 116 7.81 -13.10 -22.17
CA GLU A 116 7.94 -14.28 -23.03
C GLU A 116 6.59 -14.98 -23.25
N PHE A 117 5.71 -14.89 -22.25
CA PHE A 117 4.38 -15.50 -22.28
C PHE A 117 3.31 -14.44 -22.14
N VAL A 118 2.69 -14.05 -23.24
CA VAL A 118 1.46 -13.24 -23.23
C VAL A 118 0.27 -14.17 -23.41
N LEU A 119 -0.64 -14.15 -22.45
CA LEU A 119 -1.84 -14.98 -22.39
C LEU A 119 -3.08 -14.08 -22.33
N GLU A 120 -4.04 -14.30 -23.22
CA GLU A 120 -5.33 -13.63 -23.25
C GLU A 120 -6.43 -14.63 -22.87
N ALA A 121 -7.25 -14.30 -21.88
CA ALA A 121 -8.41 -15.09 -21.54
C ALA A 121 -9.44 -15.07 -22.68
N LYS A 122 -9.86 -16.25 -23.13
CA LYS A 122 -10.99 -16.46 -24.05
C LYS A 122 -12.15 -17.08 -23.27
N GLU A 123 -13.05 -17.78 -23.96
CA GLU A 123 -14.28 -18.31 -23.33
C GLU A 123 -13.98 -19.38 -22.27
N LYS A 124 -12.98 -20.25 -22.52
CA LYS A 124 -12.75 -21.47 -21.70
C LYS A 124 -11.29 -21.68 -21.27
N SER A 125 -10.38 -20.84 -21.74
CA SER A 125 -8.95 -20.99 -21.51
C SER A 125 -8.21 -19.66 -21.63
N PHE A 126 -6.99 -19.62 -21.13
CA PHE A 126 -6.00 -18.63 -21.49
C PHE A 126 -5.28 -19.07 -22.77
N GLU A 127 -5.27 -18.22 -23.80
CA GLU A 127 -4.69 -18.51 -25.10
C GLU A 127 -3.58 -17.50 -25.47
N GLY A 128 -2.72 -17.83 -26.42
CA GLY A 128 -1.64 -16.96 -26.88
C GLY A 128 -0.35 -17.75 -27.02
N ALA A 129 0.63 -17.46 -26.17
CA ALA A 129 1.89 -18.22 -26.14
C ALA A 129 1.69 -19.69 -25.74
N LEU A 130 0.63 -19.98 -24.98
CA LEU A 130 0.22 -21.31 -24.54
C LEU A 130 -1.31 -21.37 -24.56
N ASN A 131 -1.87 -22.58 -24.51
CA ASN A 131 -3.30 -22.79 -24.27
C ASN A 131 -3.48 -23.51 -22.93
N LEU A 132 -4.05 -22.82 -21.95
CA LEU A 132 -4.22 -23.30 -20.58
C LEU A 132 -5.71 -23.26 -20.21
N PRO A 133 -6.36 -24.42 -19.93
CA PRO A 133 -7.77 -24.44 -19.57
C PRO A 133 -8.04 -23.68 -18.27
N PHE A 134 -9.25 -23.16 -18.12
CA PHE A 134 -9.69 -22.59 -16.85
C PHE A 134 -9.91 -23.65 -15.78
N HIS A 135 -9.56 -23.33 -14.53
CA HIS A 135 -9.77 -24.15 -13.35
C HIS A 135 -10.45 -23.32 -12.26
N THR A 136 -11.73 -23.61 -12.05
CA THR A 136 -12.62 -22.79 -11.19
C THR A 136 -13.41 -23.63 -10.19
N GLU A 137 -13.31 -24.95 -10.29
CA GLU A 137 -14.05 -25.93 -9.49
C GLU A 137 -13.67 -25.88 -8.00
N TRP A 138 -12.53 -25.25 -7.69
CA TRP A 138 -12.10 -24.98 -6.32
C TRP A 138 -12.95 -23.88 -5.65
N PHE A 139 -13.54 -22.99 -6.43
CA PHE A 139 -14.26 -21.81 -5.95
C PHE A 139 -15.72 -22.17 -5.63
N LYS A 140 -16.19 -21.70 -4.47
CA LYS A 140 -17.59 -21.74 -4.11
C LYS A 140 -17.96 -20.41 -3.45
N GLU A 141 -19.13 -19.90 -3.82
CA GLU A 141 -19.62 -18.64 -3.27
C GLU A 141 -19.91 -18.77 -1.78
N TYR A 142 -19.52 -17.74 -1.03
CA TYR A 142 -19.69 -17.67 0.41
C TYR A 142 -20.03 -16.24 0.81
N ARG A 143 -21.19 -16.05 1.45
CA ARG A 143 -21.71 -14.74 1.91
C ARG A 143 -21.64 -13.64 0.84
N MET A 144 -21.81 -14.02 -0.43
CA MET A 144 -21.63 -13.11 -1.56
C MET A 144 -22.63 -11.95 -1.51
N GLN A 145 -23.85 -12.18 -1.01
CA GLN A 145 -24.84 -11.12 -0.85
C GLN A 145 -24.37 -10.05 0.15
N GLU A 146 -23.94 -10.44 1.35
CA GLU A 146 -23.43 -9.48 2.34
C GLU A 146 -22.11 -8.84 1.90
N LEU A 147 -21.26 -9.58 1.17
CA LEU A 147 -20.02 -9.05 0.62
C LEU A 147 -20.28 -7.97 -0.43
N MET A 148 -21.23 -8.21 -1.35
CA MET A 148 -21.69 -7.22 -2.33
C MET A 148 -22.28 -5.99 -1.64
N GLN A 149 -23.11 -6.18 -0.61
CA GLN A 149 -23.65 -5.07 0.19
C GLN A 149 -22.53 -4.27 0.88
N THR A 150 -21.53 -4.96 1.42
CA THR A 150 -20.36 -4.33 2.05
C THR A 150 -19.60 -3.48 1.03
N ALA A 151 -19.34 -4.02 -0.16
CA ALA A 151 -18.69 -3.30 -1.24
C ALA A 151 -19.49 -2.07 -1.71
N GLU A 152 -20.82 -2.18 -1.82
CA GLU A 152 -21.70 -1.04 -2.13
C GLU A 152 -21.62 0.08 -1.08
N ILE A 153 -21.61 -0.28 0.21
CA ILE A 153 -21.44 0.67 1.31
C ILE A 153 -20.07 1.35 1.23
N LEU A 154 -19.00 0.61 0.97
CA LEU A 154 -17.66 1.21 0.82
C LEU A 154 -17.61 2.18 -0.37
N TRP A 155 -18.15 1.81 -1.53
CA TRP A 155 -18.18 2.72 -2.68
C TRP A 155 -18.99 3.98 -2.40
N ARG A 156 -20.12 3.85 -1.69
CA ARG A 156 -20.99 4.97 -1.35
C ARG A 156 -20.39 5.86 -0.25
N ASP A 157 -20.07 5.27 0.89
CA ASP A 157 -19.79 6.01 2.11
C ASP A 157 -18.32 6.33 2.30
N VAL A 158 -17.41 5.51 1.79
CA VAL A 158 -15.96 5.68 1.92
C VAL A 158 -15.39 6.45 0.70
N TYR A 159 -15.78 6.06 -0.51
CA TYR A 159 -15.27 6.67 -1.75
C TYR A 159 -16.15 7.75 -2.37
N SER A 160 -17.44 7.80 -2.03
CA SER A 160 -18.44 8.59 -2.75
C SER A 160 -18.30 8.44 -4.27
N LEU A 161 -18.28 7.17 -4.74
CA LEU A 161 -17.99 6.80 -6.12
C LEU A 161 -18.86 7.59 -7.12
N LYS A 162 -18.21 8.26 -8.09
CA LYS A 162 -18.86 9.13 -9.06
C LYS A 162 -18.99 8.43 -10.41
N LYS A 163 -20.02 8.81 -11.18
CA LYS A 163 -20.30 8.22 -12.50
C LYS A 163 -19.11 8.44 -13.46
N GLY A 164 -18.66 7.36 -14.09
CA GLY A 164 -17.59 7.40 -15.09
C GLY A 164 -16.17 7.55 -14.54
N GLU A 165 -15.97 7.53 -13.22
CA GLU A 165 -14.62 7.49 -12.66
C GLU A 165 -13.88 6.22 -13.09
N ARG A 166 -12.59 6.34 -13.37
CA ARG A 166 -11.71 5.20 -13.63
C ARG A 166 -11.23 4.60 -12.30
N VAL A 167 -11.64 3.38 -12.01
CA VAL A 167 -11.39 2.71 -10.72
C VAL A 167 -10.30 1.64 -10.87
N GLY A 168 -9.14 1.86 -10.26
CA GLY A 168 -8.10 0.84 -10.18
C GLY A 168 -8.39 -0.17 -9.07
N ILE A 169 -8.47 -1.46 -9.39
CA ILE A 169 -8.72 -2.54 -8.42
C ILE A 169 -7.53 -3.50 -8.40
N GLY A 170 -6.71 -3.40 -7.36
CA GLY A 170 -5.52 -4.22 -7.16
C GLY A 170 -5.83 -5.50 -6.39
N PHE A 171 -5.42 -6.66 -6.90
CA PHE A 171 -5.62 -7.94 -6.21
C PHE A 171 -4.31 -8.71 -5.99
N PRO A 172 -4.21 -9.52 -4.93
CA PRO A 172 -3.04 -10.33 -4.67
C PRO A 172 -3.04 -11.55 -5.60
N LEU A 173 -1.87 -11.85 -6.16
CA LEU A 173 -1.62 -13.16 -6.74
C LEU A 173 -1.31 -14.17 -5.63
N ILE A 174 -1.58 -15.45 -5.86
CA ILE A 174 -1.26 -16.49 -4.88
C ILE A 174 0.26 -16.75 -4.96
N PRO A 175 1.05 -16.44 -3.91
CA PRO A 175 2.51 -16.60 -3.94
C PRO A 175 2.90 -18.09 -3.95
N ALA A 176 4.19 -18.45 -3.92
CA ALA A 176 4.58 -19.85 -3.64
C ALA A 176 4.20 -20.26 -2.20
N GLN A 177 4.03 -21.56 -1.93
CA GLN A 177 3.64 -22.04 -0.59
C GLN A 177 4.57 -21.53 0.52
N SER A 178 5.88 -21.46 0.24
CA SER A 178 6.91 -20.97 1.16
C SER A 178 6.82 -19.48 1.49
N LEU A 179 6.08 -18.71 0.70
CA LEU A 179 5.94 -17.26 0.82
C LEU A 179 4.56 -16.83 1.33
N LEU A 180 3.66 -17.77 1.65
CA LEU A 180 2.40 -17.43 2.30
C LEU A 180 2.65 -16.79 3.67
N GLY A 181 1.99 -15.67 3.91
CA GLY A 181 1.98 -15.00 5.23
C GLY A 181 0.81 -15.37 6.14
N HIS A 182 -0.24 -15.90 5.53
CA HIS A 182 -1.52 -16.25 6.13
C HIS A 182 -2.01 -17.56 5.49
N PRO A 183 -2.99 -18.25 6.10
CA PRO A 183 -3.64 -19.38 5.46
C PRO A 183 -4.03 -19.12 3.99
N LEU A 184 -3.94 -20.16 3.15
CA LEU A 184 -4.29 -20.05 1.73
C LEU A 184 -5.72 -19.55 1.53
N GLU A 185 -6.67 -19.98 2.36
CA GLU A 185 -8.08 -19.57 2.30
C GLU A 185 -8.24 -18.04 2.35
N ASP A 186 -7.38 -17.30 3.07
CA ASP A 186 -7.46 -15.83 3.15
C ASP A 186 -7.06 -15.15 1.83
N TYR A 187 -6.06 -15.71 1.14
CA TYR A 187 -5.68 -15.26 -0.20
C TYR A 187 -6.78 -15.57 -1.21
N LEU A 188 -7.46 -16.71 -1.08
CA LEU A 188 -8.61 -17.06 -1.94
C LEU A 188 -9.83 -16.17 -1.64
N ASP A 189 -10.05 -15.82 -0.37
CA ASP A 189 -11.08 -14.86 0.07
C ASP A 189 -10.87 -13.48 -0.60
N SER A 190 -9.60 -13.07 -0.81
CA SER A 190 -9.26 -11.83 -1.53
C SER A 190 -9.83 -11.79 -2.96
N TYR A 191 -9.91 -12.93 -3.66
CA TYR A 191 -10.53 -12.96 -5.00
C TYR A 191 -12.04 -12.67 -4.93
N SER A 192 -12.74 -13.16 -3.90
CA SER A 192 -14.16 -12.87 -3.72
C SER A 192 -14.39 -11.39 -3.37
N ILE A 193 -13.55 -10.81 -2.51
CA ILE A 193 -13.60 -9.38 -2.17
C ILE A 193 -13.40 -8.53 -3.42
N ILE A 194 -12.38 -8.85 -4.23
CA ILE A 194 -12.06 -8.11 -5.46
C ILE A 194 -13.17 -8.25 -6.51
N TRP A 195 -13.74 -9.45 -6.65
CA TRP A 195 -14.88 -9.67 -7.51
C TRP A 195 -16.05 -8.78 -7.08
N ALA A 196 -16.43 -8.80 -5.80
CA ALA A 196 -17.53 -7.99 -5.29
C ALA A 196 -17.29 -6.48 -5.45
N MET A 197 -16.09 -6.00 -5.12
CA MET A 197 -15.69 -4.60 -5.30
C MET A 197 -15.77 -4.18 -6.77
N THR A 198 -15.38 -5.05 -7.70
CA THR A 198 -15.47 -4.75 -9.14
C THR A 198 -16.90 -4.73 -9.63
N GLN A 199 -17.68 -5.78 -9.35
CA GLN A 199 -19.06 -5.90 -9.84
C GLN A 199 -19.96 -4.77 -9.33
N THR A 200 -19.72 -4.29 -8.11
CA THR A 200 -20.44 -3.15 -7.54
C THR A 200 -19.98 -1.82 -8.12
N ALA A 201 -18.68 -1.64 -8.37
CA ALA A 201 -18.15 -0.44 -9.03
C ALA A 201 -18.68 -0.29 -10.47
N GLU A 202 -18.76 -1.39 -11.23
CA GLU A 202 -19.26 -1.39 -12.63
C GLU A 202 -20.65 -0.80 -12.80
N LYS A 203 -21.47 -0.77 -11.74
CA LYS A 203 -22.81 -0.17 -11.77
C LYS A 203 -22.77 1.34 -12.02
N THR A 204 -21.65 1.99 -11.70
CA THR A 204 -21.51 3.47 -11.72
C THR A 204 -20.26 3.95 -12.46
N ALA A 205 -19.17 3.19 -12.40
CA ALA A 205 -17.83 3.61 -12.78
C ALA A 205 -17.17 2.63 -13.77
N GLU A 206 -15.92 2.90 -14.15
CA GLU A 206 -15.14 2.10 -15.09
C GLU A 206 -13.99 1.39 -14.35
N PRO A 207 -14.22 0.20 -13.79
CA PRO A 207 -13.17 -0.52 -13.09
C PRO A 207 -12.18 -1.18 -14.03
N ILE A 208 -10.94 -1.27 -13.57
CA ILE A 208 -9.83 -1.99 -14.20
C ILE A 208 -9.17 -2.80 -13.10
N MET A 209 -8.98 -4.10 -13.32
CA MET A 209 -8.26 -4.94 -12.38
C MET A 209 -6.77 -5.01 -12.73
N SER A 210 -5.92 -5.12 -11.72
CA SER A 210 -4.50 -5.42 -11.94
C SER A 210 -3.89 -6.20 -10.78
N ALA A 211 -2.90 -7.02 -11.11
CA ALA A 211 -2.08 -7.72 -10.13
C ALA A 211 -0.67 -7.92 -10.69
N TYR A 212 0.29 -8.14 -9.81
CA TYR A 212 1.65 -8.45 -10.20
C TYR A 212 2.37 -9.22 -9.08
N THR A 213 3.48 -9.89 -9.42
CA THR A 213 4.28 -10.64 -8.44
C THR A 213 4.88 -9.71 -7.38
N PHE A 214 4.57 -9.99 -6.12
CA PHE A 214 5.20 -9.36 -4.96
C PHE A 214 6.54 -10.03 -4.62
N ARG A 215 7.41 -9.27 -3.99
CA ARG A 215 8.77 -9.66 -3.58
C ARG A 215 8.83 -9.97 -2.11
N ALA A 216 9.69 -10.92 -1.74
CA ALA A 216 9.95 -11.24 -0.34
C ALA A 216 10.73 -10.10 0.35
N SER A 217 11.55 -9.37 -0.40
CA SER A 217 12.32 -8.23 0.06
C SER A 217 12.02 -6.97 -0.75
N MET A 218 11.97 -5.83 -0.06
CA MET A 218 11.88 -4.51 -0.72
C MET A 218 13.12 -4.14 -1.54
N LEU A 219 14.23 -4.86 -1.36
CA LEU A 219 15.47 -4.65 -2.12
C LEU A 219 15.47 -5.37 -3.48
N GLU A 220 14.53 -6.29 -3.70
CA GLU A 220 14.37 -6.96 -4.98
C GLU A 220 13.75 -6.04 -6.01
N LYS A 221 14.05 -6.26 -7.29
CA LYS A 221 13.48 -5.48 -8.40
C LYS A 221 11.99 -5.79 -8.56
N SER A 222 11.19 -4.79 -8.91
CA SER A 222 9.80 -5.01 -9.30
C SER A 222 9.67 -5.96 -10.49
N GLU A 223 8.49 -6.54 -10.68
CA GLU A 223 8.16 -7.29 -11.90
C GLU A 223 8.21 -6.34 -13.11
N ILE A 224 8.86 -6.78 -14.21
CA ILE A 224 9.31 -5.90 -15.29
C ILE A 224 8.17 -5.19 -16.03
N THR A 225 7.03 -5.86 -16.23
CA THR A 225 5.88 -5.32 -16.94
C THR A 225 5.24 -4.19 -16.14
N SER A 226 5.08 -4.42 -14.84
CA SER A 226 4.50 -3.48 -13.91
C SER A 226 5.45 -2.30 -13.67
N ASP A 227 6.77 -2.55 -13.62
CA ASP A 227 7.81 -1.52 -13.55
C ASP A 227 7.85 -0.65 -14.81
N LEU A 228 7.73 -1.26 -16.01
CA LEU A 228 7.62 -0.51 -17.27
C LEU A 228 6.34 0.33 -17.31
N ARG A 229 5.18 -0.22 -16.93
CA ARG A 229 3.92 0.54 -16.88
C ARG A 229 4.02 1.75 -15.95
N ALA A 230 4.61 1.58 -14.77
CA ALA A 230 4.88 2.66 -13.84
C ALA A 230 5.85 3.69 -14.44
N THR A 231 6.91 3.24 -15.10
CA THR A 231 7.89 4.09 -15.77
C THR A 231 7.23 4.97 -16.83
N LEU A 232 6.43 4.38 -17.72
CA LEU A 232 5.74 5.11 -18.78
C LEU A 232 4.79 6.17 -18.19
N LEU A 233 4.00 5.81 -17.18
CA LEU A 233 3.10 6.76 -16.51
C LEU A 233 3.85 7.91 -15.81
N GLY A 234 4.92 7.59 -15.07
CA GLY A 234 5.71 8.61 -14.38
C GLY A 234 6.42 9.56 -15.33
N CYS A 235 6.97 9.03 -16.43
CA CYS A 235 7.59 9.83 -17.48
C CYS A 235 6.56 10.70 -18.21
N GLU A 236 5.35 10.19 -18.47
CA GLU A 236 4.27 10.97 -19.09
C GLU A 236 3.87 12.16 -18.21
N LEU A 237 3.76 11.96 -16.89
CA LEU A 237 3.49 13.02 -15.91
C LEU A 237 4.64 14.04 -15.73
N CYS A 238 5.82 13.75 -16.28
CA CYS A 238 7.03 14.57 -16.16
C CYS A 238 7.63 14.97 -17.52
N LYS A 239 6.99 14.66 -18.65
CA LYS A 239 7.59 14.81 -19.99
C LYS A 239 7.91 16.25 -20.37
N GLU A 240 7.27 17.22 -19.71
CA GLU A 240 7.48 18.65 -19.92
C GLU A 240 8.68 19.21 -19.11
N ILE A 241 9.34 18.37 -18.31
CA ILE A 241 10.52 18.76 -17.55
C ILE A 241 11.72 18.91 -18.50
N ASP A 242 12.42 20.03 -18.38
CA ASP A 242 13.69 20.30 -19.05
C ASP A 242 14.85 19.55 -18.36
N GLU A 243 14.87 18.24 -18.52
CA GLU A 243 15.93 17.29 -18.16
C GLU A 243 16.03 16.21 -19.24
N GLU A 244 17.23 15.77 -19.57
CA GLU A 244 17.48 14.91 -20.75
C GLU A 244 16.60 13.65 -20.82
N PRO A 245 16.45 12.82 -19.77
CA PRO A 245 15.57 11.65 -19.83
C PRO A 245 14.14 11.99 -20.26
N PHE A 246 13.58 13.09 -19.76
CA PHE A 246 12.21 13.50 -20.03
C PHE A 246 12.06 14.18 -21.39
N LYS A 247 13.06 14.90 -21.89
CA LYS A 247 13.08 15.40 -23.28
C LYS A 247 13.08 14.26 -24.29
N LYS A 248 13.92 13.25 -24.06
CA LYS A 248 13.97 12.05 -24.92
C LYS A 248 12.65 11.29 -24.84
N TYR A 249 12.10 11.13 -23.64
CA TYR A 249 10.78 10.53 -23.46
C TYR A 249 9.66 11.33 -24.16
N LYS A 250 9.66 12.66 -24.10
CA LYS A 250 8.64 13.49 -24.78
C LYS A 250 8.61 13.26 -26.28
N ARG A 251 9.77 13.11 -26.91
CA ARG A 251 9.89 12.72 -28.33
C ARG A 251 9.27 11.34 -28.58
N LEU A 252 9.62 10.36 -27.75
CA LEU A 252 9.05 9.00 -27.81
C LEU A 252 7.53 9.00 -27.63
N SER A 253 7.04 9.71 -26.61
CA SER A 253 5.61 9.87 -26.28
C SER A 253 4.84 10.44 -27.47
N LYS A 254 5.35 11.47 -28.15
CA LYS A 254 4.74 12.02 -29.37
C LYS A 254 4.64 10.99 -30.51
N LEU A 255 5.70 10.23 -30.76
CA LEU A 255 5.77 9.29 -31.89
C LEU A 255 4.93 8.02 -31.66
N LEU A 256 4.82 7.58 -30.40
CA LEU A 256 4.01 6.42 -30.01
C LEU A 256 2.62 6.80 -29.46
N LYS A 257 2.29 8.10 -29.40
CA LYS A 257 1.03 8.66 -28.84
C LYS A 257 0.77 8.21 -27.39
N LEU A 258 1.79 8.29 -26.53
CA LEU A 258 1.73 7.77 -25.14
C LEU A 258 0.98 8.69 -24.17
N ASP A 259 0.55 9.87 -24.62
CA ASP A 259 -0.33 10.79 -23.89
C ASP A 259 -1.71 10.20 -23.58
N ARG A 260 -2.07 9.08 -24.21
CA ARG A 260 -3.25 8.26 -23.86
C ARG A 260 -3.08 7.46 -22.57
N ILE A 261 -1.89 7.42 -21.96
CA ILE A 261 -1.68 6.76 -20.67
C ILE A 261 -2.25 7.65 -19.58
N ASN A 262 -3.48 7.34 -19.18
CA ASN A 262 -4.21 8.10 -18.17
C ASN A 262 -4.16 7.42 -16.79
N PRO A 263 -3.93 8.18 -15.71
CA PRO A 263 -4.05 7.67 -14.35
C PRO A 263 -5.51 7.32 -14.01
N VAL A 264 -5.68 6.54 -12.94
CA VAL A 264 -7.00 6.28 -12.35
C VAL A 264 -7.48 7.49 -11.56
N ASP A 265 -8.80 7.61 -11.33
CA ASP A 265 -9.38 8.62 -10.46
C ASP A 265 -9.36 8.21 -8.98
N LEU A 266 -9.42 6.91 -8.75
CA LEU A 266 -9.30 6.29 -7.45
C LEU A 266 -8.79 4.85 -7.56
N SER A 267 -8.28 4.32 -6.45
CA SER A 267 -7.90 2.91 -6.36
C SER A 267 -8.31 2.25 -5.05
N PHE A 268 -8.71 0.98 -5.17
CA PHE A 268 -8.84 0.03 -4.07
C PHE A 268 -7.86 -1.12 -4.30
N SER A 269 -7.17 -1.58 -3.26
CA SER A 269 -6.37 -2.80 -3.36
C SER A 269 -6.43 -3.68 -2.12
N VAL A 270 -6.29 -4.99 -2.32
CA VAL A 270 -5.98 -5.94 -1.25
C VAL A 270 -4.47 -6.22 -1.29
N SER A 271 -3.76 -5.82 -0.23
CA SER A 271 -2.31 -5.96 -0.11
C SER A 271 -1.93 -7.34 0.46
N PRO A 272 -1.17 -8.17 -0.28
CA PRO A 272 -0.62 -9.41 0.25
C PRO A 272 0.61 -9.17 1.12
N LYS A 273 1.15 -10.24 1.70
CA LYS A 273 2.50 -10.24 2.26
C LYS A 273 3.55 -9.85 1.20
N GLY A 274 4.57 -9.14 1.65
CA GLY A 274 5.75 -8.81 0.85
C GLY A 274 5.72 -7.38 0.33
N TYR A 275 6.43 -7.14 -0.77
CA TYR A 275 6.70 -5.79 -1.29
C TYR A 275 6.49 -5.70 -2.79
N PRO A 276 6.13 -4.53 -3.34
CA PRO A 276 6.11 -4.30 -4.79
C PRO A 276 7.48 -4.43 -5.49
N GLY A 277 8.58 -4.37 -4.72
CA GLY A 277 9.95 -4.29 -5.24
C GLY A 277 10.41 -2.87 -5.56
N LYS A 278 11.67 -2.74 -5.97
CA LYS A 278 12.30 -1.47 -6.38
C LYS A 278 11.83 -1.07 -7.77
N HIS A 279 11.29 0.13 -7.87
CA HIS A 279 10.97 0.79 -9.13
C HIS A 279 12.25 1.40 -9.74
N LEU A 280 12.78 0.77 -10.79
CA LEU A 280 14.14 1.06 -11.26
C LEU A 280 14.33 2.53 -11.69
N PHE A 281 13.40 3.07 -12.49
CA PHE A 281 13.50 4.46 -12.96
C PHE A 281 13.44 5.45 -11.81
N GLY A 282 12.53 5.22 -10.85
CA GLY A 282 12.43 6.02 -9.64
C GLY A 282 13.70 5.98 -8.78
N GLU A 283 14.28 4.80 -8.61
CA GLU A 283 15.50 4.59 -7.82
C GLU A 283 16.72 5.31 -8.41
N VAL A 284 16.89 5.29 -9.73
CA VAL A 284 18.11 5.76 -10.40
C VAL A 284 18.01 7.17 -10.97
N ILE A 285 16.81 7.61 -11.36
CA ILE A 285 16.55 8.92 -11.98
C ILE A 285 15.62 9.76 -11.11
N GLY A 286 14.52 9.18 -10.64
CA GLY A 286 13.46 9.87 -9.91
C GLY A 286 12.61 10.79 -10.78
N TYR A 287 11.42 11.14 -10.30
CA TYR A 287 10.45 11.99 -11.03
C TYR A 287 10.41 13.39 -10.42
N PRO A 288 10.99 14.41 -11.08
CA PRO A 288 11.01 15.77 -10.55
C PRO A 288 9.62 16.38 -10.49
N SER A 289 9.43 17.31 -9.54
CA SER A 289 8.31 18.25 -9.57
C SER A 289 8.43 19.22 -10.74
N LEU A 290 7.32 19.81 -11.19
CA LEU A 290 7.32 20.76 -12.32
C LEU A 290 8.23 21.96 -12.05
N ASN A 291 8.25 22.44 -10.82
CA ASN A 291 9.15 23.48 -10.33
C ASN A 291 10.57 23.01 -9.95
N LYS A 292 10.89 21.72 -10.14
CA LYS A 292 12.18 21.08 -9.85
C LYS A 292 12.67 21.17 -8.40
N LYS A 293 11.82 21.54 -7.44
CA LYS A 293 12.18 21.64 -6.01
C LYS A 293 12.28 20.29 -5.30
N THR A 294 11.69 19.24 -5.87
CA THR A 294 11.71 17.90 -5.28
C THR A 294 11.66 16.78 -6.33
N ARG A 295 11.78 15.52 -5.88
CA ARG A 295 11.65 14.31 -6.70
C ARG A 295 10.86 13.22 -6.00
N TRP A 296 10.10 12.45 -6.77
CA TRP A 296 9.37 11.25 -6.33
C TRP A 296 10.09 9.98 -6.76
N LEU A 297 9.97 8.92 -5.95
CA LEU A 297 10.55 7.61 -6.25
C LEU A 297 9.57 6.66 -6.94
N ALA A 298 8.29 7.01 -7.02
CA ALA A 298 7.31 6.24 -7.78
C ALA A 298 6.17 7.14 -8.28
N PRO A 299 5.56 6.85 -9.45
CA PRO A 299 4.42 7.59 -9.96
C PRO A 299 3.21 7.54 -9.02
N GLY A 300 3.00 6.43 -8.30
CA GLY A 300 1.92 6.33 -7.31
C GLY A 300 2.02 7.39 -6.21
N GLN A 301 3.24 7.66 -5.71
CA GLN A 301 3.45 8.70 -4.70
C GLN A 301 3.07 10.09 -5.22
N MET A 302 3.39 10.35 -6.49
CA MET A 302 3.09 11.61 -7.17
C MET A 302 1.60 11.77 -7.50
N ILE A 303 0.94 10.68 -7.92
CA ILE A 303 -0.49 10.67 -8.26
C ILE A 303 -1.35 10.86 -7.01
N TYR A 304 -1.04 10.17 -5.92
CA TYR A 304 -1.78 10.29 -4.67
C TYR A 304 -1.35 11.51 -3.87
N LYS A 305 -0.07 11.92 -3.96
CA LYS A 305 0.49 13.12 -3.32
C LYS A 305 0.05 13.29 -1.85
N LEU A 306 0.21 12.22 -1.08
CA LEU A 306 -0.29 12.15 0.30
C LEU A 306 0.41 13.16 1.21
N ASP A 307 -0.33 13.65 2.21
CA ASP A 307 0.06 14.76 3.08
C ASP A 307 1.35 14.51 3.88
N PHE A 308 1.72 13.25 4.11
CA PHE A 308 2.87 12.85 4.91
C PHE A 308 4.16 12.68 4.10
N TYR A 309 4.12 12.81 2.77
CA TYR A 309 5.34 12.83 1.97
C TYR A 309 6.01 14.21 2.04
N PRO A 310 7.33 14.29 2.35
CA PRO A 310 8.09 15.54 2.33
C PRO A 310 7.96 16.31 1.01
N GLN A 311 7.86 15.58 -0.10
CA GLN A 311 7.71 16.10 -1.45
C GLN A 311 6.42 16.91 -1.64
N THR A 312 5.32 16.54 -0.96
CA THR A 312 3.99 17.13 -1.12
C THR A 312 4.00 18.64 -0.88
N LYS A 313 4.84 19.11 0.05
CA LYS A 313 5.04 20.54 0.35
C LYS A 313 5.65 21.33 -0.82
N TYR A 314 6.45 20.68 -1.66
CA TYR A 314 7.26 21.34 -2.69
C TYR A 314 6.72 21.15 -4.11
N ASP A 315 5.89 20.14 -4.33
CA ASP A 315 5.27 19.89 -5.62
C ASP A 315 3.97 20.69 -5.77
N ASP A 316 3.84 21.43 -6.85
CA ASP A 316 2.71 22.32 -7.16
C ASP A 316 1.56 21.60 -7.88
N ARG A 317 1.77 20.37 -8.34
CA ARG A 317 0.70 19.55 -8.96
C ARG A 317 -0.39 19.23 -7.96
N GLU A 318 -1.63 19.10 -8.43
CA GLU A 318 -2.73 18.58 -7.61
C GLU A 318 -2.65 17.05 -7.52
N PRO A 319 -3.11 16.44 -6.41
CA PRO A 319 -3.34 14.99 -6.38
C PRO A 319 -4.34 14.61 -7.47
N ILE A 320 -3.99 13.57 -8.24
CA ILE A 320 -4.76 13.11 -9.40
C ILE A 320 -5.75 12.00 -9.01
N ALA A 321 -5.42 11.24 -7.97
CA ALA A 321 -6.24 10.13 -7.49
C ALA A 321 -6.31 10.06 -5.96
N ARG A 322 -7.31 9.33 -5.46
CA ARG A 322 -7.45 8.94 -4.04
C ARG A 322 -7.35 7.43 -3.89
N VAL A 323 -6.93 6.95 -2.72
CA VAL A 323 -6.62 5.52 -2.53
C VAL A 323 -7.15 5.00 -1.20
N ALA A 324 -7.73 3.80 -1.19
CA ALA A 324 -7.82 3.03 0.04
C ALA A 324 -7.40 1.59 -0.21
N PHE A 325 -7.02 0.89 0.84
CA PHE A 325 -6.61 -0.52 0.73
C PHE A 325 -7.02 -1.29 1.97
N THR A 326 -7.05 -2.61 1.81
CA THR A 326 -7.09 -3.57 2.91
C THR A 326 -5.90 -4.53 2.78
N GLU A 327 -5.66 -5.38 3.78
CA GLU A 327 -4.72 -6.49 3.66
C GLU A 327 -5.44 -7.79 3.28
N THR A 328 -4.71 -8.84 2.93
CA THR A 328 -5.30 -10.17 2.76
C THR A 328 -5.96 -10.63 4.06
N ILE A 329 -7.29 -10.64 4.09
CA ILE A 329 -8.11 -11.02 5.25
C ILE A 329 -9.29 -11.93 4.85
N PRO A 330 -9.85 -12.71 5.79
CA PRO A 330 -11.05 -13.48 5.56
C PRO A 330 -12.25 -12.62 5.17
N ILE A 331 -13.14 -13.15 4.31
CA ILE A 331 -14.41 -12.52 3.91
C ILE A 331 -15.26 -12.16 5.13
N ASP A 332 -15.30 -13.01 6.15
CA ASP A 332 -16.10 -12.77 7.35
C ASP A 332 -15.63 -11.52 8.09
N ILE A 333 -14.32 -11.40 8.25
CA ILE A 333 -13.70 -10.25 8.89
C ILE A 333 -13.91 -8.99 8.03
N PHE A 334 -13.73 -9.09 6.71
CA PHE A 334 -13.99 -7.97 5.80
C PHE A 334 -15.43 -7.48 5.91
N ILE A 335 -16.42 -8.38 5.90
CA ILE A 335 -17.84 -8.03 6.05
C ILE A 335 -18.10 -7.43 7.43
N GLU A 336 -17.73 -8.13 8.50
CA GLU A 336 -18.08 -7.74 9.88
C GLU A 336 -17.53 -6.37 10.26
N THR A 337 -16.33 -6.04 9.77
CA THR A 337 -15.64 -4.79 10.12
C THR A 337 -16.03 -3.60 9.24
N ASN A 338 -16.64 -3.84 8.06
CA ASN A 338 -16.96 -2.80 7.08
C ASN A 338 -18.46 -2.66 6.77
N LEU A 339 -19.28 -3.66 7.10
CA LEU A 339 -20.74 -3.59 7.06
C LEU A 339 -21.26 -2.84 8.29
N VAL A 340 -20.91 -1.56 8.35
CA VAL A 340 -21.14 -0.66 9.49
C VAL A 340 -21.73 0.66 9.04
N ASP A 341 -22.27 1.43 9.98
CA ASP A 341 -22.55 2.84 9.74
C ASP A 341 -21.25 3.64 9.81
N TRP A 342 -20.75 4.06 8.65
CA TRP A 342 -19.53 4.85 8.56
C TRP A 342 -19.68 6.27 9.12
N ALA A 343 -20.89 6.81 9.22
CA ALA A 343 -21.10 8.08 9.93
C ALA A 343 -20.86 7.92 11.44
N ASP A 344 -21.27 6.79 12.02
CA ASP A 344 -20.99 6.47 13.44
C ASP A 344 -19.48 6.29 13.69
N ILE A 345 -18.77 5.61 12.79
CA ILE A 345 -17.29 5.47 12.89
C ILE A 345 -16.62 6.85 12.86
N ARG A 346 -17.02 7.72 11.92
CA ARG A 346 -16.54 9.12 11.83
C ARG A 346 -16.80 9.91 13.11
N ALA A 347 -18.00 9.80 13.67
CA ALA A 347 -18.39 10.52 14.88
C ALA A 347 -17.55 10.08 16.08
N ARG A 348 -17.30 8.77 16.23
CA ARG A 348 -16.42 8.24 17.27
C ARG A 348 -14.99 8.76 17.14
N ASN A 349 -14.41 8.71 15.94
CA ASN A 349 -13.07 9.24 15.68
C ASN A 349 -13.00 10.75 15.95
N GLN A 350 -14.03 11.50 15.53
CA GLN A 350 -14.09 12.95 15.78
C GLN A 350 -14.11 13.26 17.26
N LYS A 351 -14.86 12.51 18.07
CA LYS A 351 -14.92 12.72 19.52
C LYS A 351 -13.55 12.60 20.19
N ILE A 352 -12.78 11.57 19.81
CA ILE A 352 -11.42 11.38 20.33
C ILE A 352 -10.49 12.48 19.82
N LYS A 353 -10.57 12.82 18.53
CA LYS A 353 -9.81 13.93 17.94
C LYS A 353 -10.07 15.26 18.65
N ASP A 354 -11.32 15.62 18.89
CA ASP A 354 -11.71 16.88 19.56
C ASP A 354 -11.15 16.99 20.98
N ILE A 355 -10.93 15.86 21.66
CA ILE A 355 -10.25 15.82 22.95
C ILE A 355 -8.76 16.03 22.76
N MET A 356 -8.12 15.22 21.90
CA MET A 356 -6.68 15.29 21.65
C MET A 356 -6.23 16.66 21.11
N ASP A 357 -7.04 17.32 20.28
CA ASP A 357 -6.74 18.65 19.71
C ASP A 357 -6.54 19.73 20.80
N LYS A 358 -7.16 19.54 21.98
CA LYS A 358 -7.02 20.45 23.14
C LYS A 358 -5.77 20.17 23.98
N CYS A 359 -5.20 18.97 23.88
CA CYS A 359 -4.18 18.48 24.80
C CYS A 359 -2.77 18.79 24.33
N ASP A 360 -1.96 19.47 25.14
CA ASP A 360 -0.53 19.70 24.88
C ASP A 360 0.27 18.42 25.07
N ILE A 361 -0.17 17.61 26.04
CA ILE A 361 0.42 16.34 26.42
C ILE A 361 -0.70 15.32 26.63
N ILE A 362 -0.47 14.08 26.18
CA ILE A 362 -1.32 12.92 26.48
C ILE A 362 -0.53 11.94 27.34
N TYR A 363 -1.19 11.38 28.35
CA TYR A 363 -0.68 10.32 29.20
C TYR A 363 -1.43 9.02 28.91
N ALA A 364 -0.70 7.90 28.90
CA ALA A 364 -1.27 6.56 28.89
C ALA A 364 -0.58 5.73 29.97
N GLU A 365 -1.31 5.40 31.03
CA GLU A 365 -0.77 4.84 32.27
C GLU A 365 -1.51 3.56 32.67
N GLY A 366 -0.78 2.44 32.68
CA GLY A 366 -1.27 1.16 33.17
C GLY A 366 -1.20 1.05 34.68
N LYS A 367 -2.14 0.29 35.26
CA LYS A 367 -2.28 0.10 36.72
C LYS A 367 -1.88 -1.29 37.19
N LEU A 368 -1.51 -2.18 36.28
CA LEU A 368 -1.08 -3.53 36.63
C LEU A 368 0.28 -3.52 37.33
N LYS A 369 0.51 -4.49 38.22
CA LYS A 369 1.79 -4.73 38.88
C LYS A 369 2.53 -5.85 38.15
N GLU A 370 3.09 -5.52 37.00
CA GLU A 370 3.82 -6.46 36.14
C GLU A 370 5.30 -6.07 36.01
N LYS A 371 6.12 -6.94 35.41
CA LYS A 371 7.55 -6.67 35.15
C LYS A 371 7.73 -5.35 34.38
N TYR A 372 6.88 -5.12 33.38
CA TYR A 372 6.78 -3.88 32.63
C TYR A 372 5.36 -3.38 32.69
N VAL A 373 5.21 -2.07 32.82
CA VAL A 373 3.90 -1.40 32.85
C VAL A 373 3.96 -0.26 31.86
N ALA A 374 2.94 -0.15 31.00
CA ALA A 374 2.83 0.97 30.09
C ALA A 374 2.70 2.26 30.89
N LYS A 375 3.60 3.22 30.65
CA LYS A 375 3.57 4.55 31.22
C LYS A 375 4.18 5.50 30.22
N LEU A 376 3.33 6.22 29.51
CA LEU A 376 3.72 7.10 28.42
C LEU A 376 3.35 8.54 28.72
N GLU A 377 4.24 9.43 28.30
CA GLU A 377 3.99 10.85 28.09
C GLU A 377 4.18 11.14 26.59
N VAL A 378 3.17 11.73 25.95
CA VAL A 378 3.12 11.99 24.51
C VAL A 378 2.96 13.49 24.29
N GLY A 379 4.00 14.15 23.79
CA GLY A 379 3.98 15.60 23.53
C GLY A 379 3.40 15.93 22.17
N LEU A 380 2.49 16.90 22.12
CA LEU A 380 1.80 17.33 20.90
C LEU A 380 2.13 18.76 20.45
N VAL A 381 2.88 19.53 21.24
CA VAL A 381 3.27 20.90 20.89
C VAL A 381 4.70 20.89 20.32
N LYS A 382 4.86 21.49 19.13
CA LYS A 382 6.14 21.66 18.45
C LYS A 382 6.96 22.78 19.11
N PRO A 383 8.29 22.82 18.90
CA PRO A 383 9.15 23.87 19.49
C PRO A 383 8.76 25.31 19.13
N ASP A 384 8.05 25.52 18.02
CA ASP A 384 7.56 26.84 17.57
C ASP A 384 6.19 27.22 18.17
N GLY A 385 5.65 26.40 19.09
CA GLY A 385 4.34 26.58 19.71
C GLY A 385 3.16 26.10 18.86
N SER A 386 3.38 25.71 17.60
CA SER A 386 2.33 25.08 16.80
C SER A 386 2.06 23.64 17.25
N ARG A 387 0.89 23.09 16.92
CA ARG A 387 0.48 21.75 17.37
C ARG A 387 0.72 20.70 16.29
N ARG A 388 0.98 19.47 16.74
CA ARG A 388 0.91 18.26 15.92
C ARG A 388 -0.54 18.03 15.47
N TRP A 389 -0.69 17.51 14.26
CA TRP A 389 -2.01 17.31 13.68
C TRP A 389 -2.60 15.97 14.14
N VAL A 390 -3.69 16.04 14.91
CA VAL A 390 -4.50 14.86 15.22
C VAL A 390 -5.39 14.54 14.03
N ARG A 391 -5.34 13.30 13.59
CA ARG A 391 -6.02 12.77 12.42
C ARG A 391 -7.11 11.79 12.82
N ARG A 392 -8.02 11.55 11.88
CA ARG A 392 -9.00 10.47 11.93
C ARG A 392 -8.68 9.47 10.84
N SER A 393 -8.82 8.19 11.17
CA SER A 393 -8.82 7.10 10.20
C SER A 393 -10.24 6.57 10.08
N ASP A 394 -11.12 7.39 9.53
CA ASP A 394 -12.52 7.03 9.23
C ASP A 394 -12.71 6.63 7.76
N THR A 395 -11.58 6.39 7.08
CA THR A 395 -11.50 5.99 5.68
C THR A 395 -12.23 6.98 4.75
N ASP A 396 -12.31 8.28 5.09
CA ASP A 396 -12.94 9.24 4.18
C ASP A 396 -12.00 9.59 3.01
N VAL A 397 -12.19 8.88 1.90
CA VAL A 397 -11.51 9.09 0.61
C VAL A 397 -12.51 9.53 -0.45
N LYS A 398 -13.46 10.40 -0.09
CA LYS A 398 -14.49 10.90 -1.01
C LYS A 398 -13.97 11.87 -2.06
N GLU A 399 -12.89 12.57 -1.75
CA GLU A 399 -12.32 13.62 -2.58
C GLU A 399 -10.85 13.34 -2.88
N LYS A 400 -10.36 13.86 -3.99
CA LYS A 400 -8.94 13.78 -4.36
C LYS A 400 -8.07 14.66 -3.47
N ILE A 401 -8.60 15.77 -2.96
CA ILE A 401 -7.88 16.73 -2.12
C ILE A 401 -8.35 16.61 -0.67
N ASN A 402 -7.41 16.48 0.25
CA ASN A 402 -7.65 16.53 1.68
C ASN A 402 -7.99 17.97 2.11
N LYS A 403 -9.29 18.23 2.32
CA LYS A 403 -9.81 19.56 2.67
C LYS A 403 -9.33 20.05 4.04
N GLU A 404 -9.15 19.16 5.00
CA GLU A 404 -8.64 19.50 6.34
C GLU A 404 -7.19 19.97 6.25
N TYR A 405 -6.34 19.18 5.58
CA TYR A 405 -4.95 19.53 5.37
C TYR A 405 -4.78 20.83 4.56
N LEU A 406 -5.59 21.01 3.51
CA LEU A 406 -5.60 22.24 2.72
C LEU A 406 -5.97 23.47 3.58
N LYS A 407 -7.00 23.36 4.42
CA LYS A 407 -7.43 24.45 5.31
C LYS A 407 -6.34 24.82 6.31
N MET A 408 -5.63 23.82 6.84
CA MET A 408 -4.59 24.00 7.86
C MET A 408 -3.29 24.57 7.28
N THR A 409 -2.89 24.13 6.08
CA THR A 409 -1.54 24.38 5.56
C THR A 409 -1.49 25.19 4.26
N GLY A 410 -2.63 25.36 3.58
CA GLY A 410 -2.68 25.90 2.22
C GLY A 410 -2.16 24.94 1.14
N ILE A 411 -1.74 23.72 1.50
CA ILE A 411 -1.15 22.74 0.58
C ILE A 411 -2.22 21.76 0.11
N LYS A 412 -2.28 21.53 -1.22
CA LYS A 412 -3.12 20.50 -1.84
C LYS A 412 -2.41 19.15 -1.74
N ALA A 413 -2.87 18.32 -0.81
CA ALA A 413 -2.45 16.94 -0.62
C ALA A 413 -3.62 15.98 -0.88
N GLY A 414 -3.32 14.72 -1.21
CA GLY A 414 -4.35 13.73 -1.50
C GLY A 414 -4.85 12.94 -0.30
N CYS A 415 -5.90 12.15 -0.52
CA CYS A 415 -6.56 11.34 0.50
C CYS A 415 -6.16 9.86 0.42
N MET A 416 -6.00 9.25 1.60
CA MET A 416 -5.73 7.82 1.79
C MET A 416 -6.57 7.28 2.95
N GLY A 417 -6.95 6.00 2.89
CA GLY A 417 -7.63 5.33 4.01
C GLY A 417 -7.32 3.83 4.10
N ASN A 418 -7.37 3.30 5.32
CA ASN A 418 -7.34 1.86 5.60
C ASN A 418 -8.78 1.31 5.64
N ILE A 419 -8.99 0.10 5.13
CA ILE A 419 -10.26 -0.63 5.20
C ILE A 419 -9.99 -1.93 5.98
N PRO A 420 -10.55 -2.12 7.19
CA PRO A 420 -11.44 -1.21 7.92
C PRO A 420 -10.72 0.02 8.48
N GLY A 421 -11.52 1.04 8.81
CA GLY A 421 -11.09 2.20 9.59
C GLY A 421 -11.53 2.09 11.05
N GLY A 422 -11.29 3.17 11.80
CA GLY A 422 -11.72 3.36 13.18
C GLY A 422 -10.57 3.63 14.13
N GLU A 423 -9.87 4.76 13.96
CA GLU A 423 -9.01 5.32 14.99
C GLU A 423 -8.95 6.85 14.92
N ALA A 424 -8.48 7.45 16.01
CA ALA A 424 -7.91 8.79 16.00
C ALA A 424 -6.44 8.69 16.42
N PHE A 425 -5.57 9.41 15.72
CA PHE A 425 -4.13 9.25 15.87
C PHE A 425 -3.38 10.55 15.62
N THR A 426 -2.12 10.60 16.02
CA THR A 426 -1.24 11.74 15.77
C THR A 426 0.19 11.26 15.61
N THR A 427 0.98 12.00 14.83
CA THR A 427 2.43 11.90 14.96
C THR A 427 2.86 12.69 16.19
N PRO A 428 3.52 12.07 17.18
CA PRO A 428 3.95 12.79 18.37
C PRO A 428 5.14 13.71 18.06
N GLU A 429 5.25 14.82 18.79
CA GLU A 429 6.49 15.60 18.80
C GLU A 429 7.59 14.83 19.50
N TYR A 430 7.25 14.27 20.65
CA TYR A 430 8.10 13.39 21.45
C TYR A 430 7.25 12.35 22.18
N MET A 431 7.88 11.24 22.57
CA MET A 431 7.27 10.24 23.46
C MET A 431 8.28 9.79 24.51
N LYS A 432 7.88 9.75 25.79
CA LYS A 432 8.73 9.28 26.91
C LYS A 432 8.06 8.16 27.68
N GLY A 433 8.86 7.22 28.16
CA GLY A 433 8.43 6.14 29.03
C GLY A 433 8.33 4.80 28.29
N ILE A 434 7.50 3.89 28.78
CA ILE A 434 7.44 2.49 28.31
C ILE A 434 6.06 2.19 27.74
N PHE A 435 6.00 1.46 26.63
CA PHE A 435 4.77 0.78 26.21
C PHE A 435 5.00 -0.71 26.01
N VAL A 436 3.94 -1.49 26.25
CA VAL A 436 3.95 -2.95 26.24
C VAL A 436 3.00 -3.42 25.14
N GLY A 437 3.56 -3.74 23.98
CA GLY A 437 2.88 -4.31 22.82
C GLY A 437 2.50 -5.76 23.06
N ASP A 438 1.22 -6.10 23.05
CA ASP A 438 0.77 -7.37 23.62
C ASP A 438 -0.40 -8.00 22.86
N VAL A 439 -0.63 -7.54 21.62
CA VAL A 439 -1.65 -8.06 20.70
C VAL A 439 -1.02 -8.53 19.39
N VAL A 440 -0.44 -7.60 18.62
CA VAL A 440 0.17 -7.89 17.32
C VAL A 440 1.21 -6.83 17.00
N VAL A 441 2.22 -7.18 16.21
CA VAL A 441 3.15 -6.24 15.58
C VAL A 441 3.26 -6.51 14.08
N HIS A 442 3.31 -5.46 13.28
CA HIS A 442 3.56 -5.55 11.85
C HIS A 442 4.99 -5.15 11.49
N VAL A 443 5.66 -5.99 10.70
CA VAL A 443 7.03 -5.75 10.22
C VAL A 443 7.10 -5.90 8.71
N ASP A 444 6.88 -7.13 8.25
CA ASP A 444 6.69 -7.54 6.85
C ASP A 444 5.39 -8.35 6.65
N GLN A 445 4.79 -8.75 7.76
CA GLN A 445 3.47 -9.34 7.94
C GLN A 445 3.06 -9.11 9.40
N SER A 446 1.85 -9.55 9.75
CA SER A 446 1.34 -9.53 11.11
C SER A 446 1.95 -10.67 11.95
N TYR A 447 2.53 -10.34 13.11
CA TYR A 447 3.04 -11.31 14.09
C TYR A 447 2.27 -11.21 15.40
N PRO A 448 1.67 -12.30 15.91
CA PRO A 448 0.93 -12.28 17.16
C PRO A 448 1.86 -12.07 18.36
N LEU A 449 1.40 -11.28 19.32
CA LEU A 449 1.99 -11.07 20.64
C LEU A 449 0.96 -11.49 21.71
N ASN A 450 1.37 -11.55 22.98
CA ASN A 450 0.47 -11.75 24.12
C ASN A 450 1.10 -11.25 25.42
N GLU A 451 0.34 -11.24 26.51
CA GLU A 451 0.80 -10.83 27.85
C GLU A 451 2.03 -11.58 28.37
N LYS A 452 2.24 -12.84 27.97
CA LYS A 452 3.36 -13.66 28.43
C LYS A 452 4.63 -13.43 27.60
N ASN A 453 4.47 -12.97 26.36
CA ASN A 453 5.56 -12.73 25.42
C ASN A 453 5.33 -11.42 24.65
N PRO A 454 5.26 -10.27 25.36
CA PRO A 454 4.99 -8.97 24.74
C PRO A 454 6.25 -8.41 24.08
N LEU A 455 6.08 -7.40 23.23
CA LEU A 455 7.16 -6.54 22.76
C LEU A 455 7.21 -5.28 23.61
N VAL A 456 8.34 -5.01 24.26
CA VAL A 456 8.48 -3.90 25.20
C VAL A 456 9.42 -2.85 24.63
N VAL A 457 8.94 -1.61 24.57
CA VAL A 457 9.66 -0.49 23.97
C VAL A 457 9.76 0.65 24.97
N GLU A 458 10.97 1.17 25.14
CA GLU A 458 11.27 2.35 25.93
C GLU A 458 11.52 3.55 24.98
N CYS A 459 10.90 4.68 25.28
CA CYS A 459 10.97 5.91 24.50
C CYS A 459 11.66 7.01 25.31
N TYR A 460 12.55 7.76 24.68
CA TYR A 460 13.42 8.77 25.33
C TYR A 460 13.21 10.19 24.77
N GLY A 461 11.99 10.49 24.32
CA GLY A 461 11.64 11.73 23.65
C GLY A 461 11.63 11.54 22.14
N ASP A 462 12.79 11.69 21.49
CA ASP A 462 12.93 11.64 20.03
C ASP A 462 13.52 10.33 19.49
N SER A 463 13.66 9.33 20.35
CA SER A 463 14.15 8.01 19.98
C SER A 463 13.49 6.93 20.82
N TYR A 464 13.62 5.68 20.37
CA TYR A 464 13.15 4.51 21.11
C TYR A 464 14.20 3.39 21.15
N LYS A 465 13.99 2.44 22.06
CA LYS A 465 14.73 1.18 22.14
C LYS A 465 13.78 0.03 22.47
N ILE A 466 13.90 -1.07 21.74
CA ILE A 466 13.26 -2.34 22.11
C ILE A 466 14.09 -2.96 23.24
N ILE A 467 13.48 -3.15 24.40
CA ILE A 467 14.17 -3.62 25.61
C ILE A 467 13.83 -5.06 26.00
N ASP A 468 12.70 -5.60 25.52
CA ASP A 468 12.32 -7.00 25.69
C ASP A 468 11.37 -7.45 24.56
N GLY A 469 11.29 -8.76 24.32
CA GLY A 469 10.31 -9.37 23.43
C GLY A 469 10.81 -10.57 22.63
N PRO A 470 9.96 -11.11 21.74
CA PRO A 470 10.26 -12.33 21.00
C PRO A 470 11.48 -12.13 20.07
N LYS A 471 12.52 -12.97 20.26
CA LYS A 471 13.80 -12.81 19.56
C LYS A 471 13.66 -12.81 18.04
N ASP A 472 12.82 -13.69 17.50
CA ASP A 472 12.61 -13.80 16.05
C ASP A 472 11.96 -12.54 15.46
N ILE A 473 11.02 -11.92 16.19
CA ILE A 473 10.40 -10.64 15.80
C ILE A 473 11.41 -9.51 15.86
N ILE A 474 12.22 -9.43 16.93
CA ILE A 474 13.28 -8.43 17.07
C ILE A 474 14.29 -8.52 15.91
N ASP A 475 14.67 -9.73 15.51
CA ASP A 475 15.60 -9.94 14.40
C ASP A 475 14.98 -9.51 13.06
N LYS A 476 13.68 -9.74 12.85
CA LYS A 476 12.95 -9.22 11.67
C LYS A 476 12.87 -7.70 11.66
N ILE A 477 12.62 -7.05 12.81
CA ILE A 477 12.63 -5.59 12.94
C ILE A 477 14.01 -5.03 12.58
N LYS A 478 15.10 -5.64 13.09
CA LYS A 478 16.46 -5.23 12.75
C LYS A 478 16.75 -5.38 11.25
N LYS A 479 16.33 -6.48 10.64
CA LYS A 479 16.45 -6.70 9.20
C LYS A 479 15.69 -5.63 8.42
N ARG A 480 14.42 -5.38 8.78
CA ARG A 480 13.56 -4.36 8.15
C ARG A 480 14.21 -2.99 8.18
N LYS A 481 14.75 -2.58 9.33
CA LYS A 481 15.49 -1.33 9.49
C LYS A 481 16.78 -1.30 8.65
N SER A 482 17.55 -2.38 8.63
CA SER A 482 18.75 -2.46 7.81
C SER A 482 18.43 -2.27 6.32
N ASP A 483 17.38 -2.93 5.82
CA ASP A 483 16.97 -2.83 4.42
C ASP A 483 16.43 -1.43 4.08
N ALA A 484 15.63 -0.83 4.98
CA ALA A 484 15.15 0.55 4.84
C ALA A 484 16.30 1.58 4.79
N MET A 485 17.33 1.41 5.62
CA MET A 485 18.53 2.27 5.58
C MET A 485 19.30 2.11 4.26
N LYS A 486 19.42 0.88 3.73
CA LYS A 486 20.08 0.66 2.43
C LYS A 486 19.37 1.42 1.31
N LEU A 487 18.03 1.35 1.24
CA LEU A 487 17.25 2.10 0.25
C LEU A 487 17.51 3.62 0.36
N LEU A 488 17.54 4.15 1.58
CA LEU A 488 17.80 5.56 1.81
C LEU A 488 19.19 5.99 1.33
N LEU A 489 20.20 5.15 1.56
CA LEU A 489 21.57 5.38 1.09
C LEU A 489 21.69 5.24 -0.43
N GLU A 490 20.98 4.28 -1.04
CA GLU A 490 20.91 4.10 -2.50
C GLU A 490 20.30 5.34 -3.17
N ALA A 491 19.18 5.87 -2.63
CA ALA A 491 18.54 7.07 -3.15
C ALA A 491 19.48 8.29 -3.13
N GLY A 492 20.27 8.45 -2.06
CA GLY A 492 21.27 9.51 -1.96
C GLY A 492 22.42 9.34 -2.94
N LYS A 493 22.94 8.12 -3.09
CA LYS A 493 23.99 7.81 -4.07
C LYS A 493 23.55 8.12 -5.50
N ASN A 494 22.30 7.79 -5.84
CA ASN A 494 21.75 8.00 -7.18
C ASN A 494 21.27 9.44 -7.44
N LYS A 495 21.19 10.27 -6.38
CA LYS A 495 20.58 11.61 -6.41
C LYS A 495 19.13 11.57 -6.93
N SER A 496 18.42 10.47 -6.66
CA SER A 496 17.00 10.32 -7.02
C SER A 496 16.06 11.00 -6.02
N LEU A 497 16.58 11.39 -4.85
CA LEU A 497 15.94 12.29 -3.90
C LEU A 497 16.85 13.48 -3.55
N PRO A 498 16.28 14.65 -3.21
CA PRO A 498 17.02 15.76 -2.63
C PRO A 498 17.73 15.36 -1.32
N GLN A 499 18.95 15.86 -1.12
CA GLN A 499 19.75 15.54 0.07
C GLN A 499 19.05 15.94 1.38
N GLU A 500 18.36 17.08 1.39
CA GLU A 500 17.60 17.54 2.57
C GLU A 500 16.50 16.54 2.99
N ILE A 501 15.82 15.91 2.03
CA ILE A 501 14.81 14.87 2.31
C ILE A 501 15.48 13.61 2.88
N ILE A 502 16.65 13.25 2.35
CA ILE A 502 17.43 12.11 2.85
C ILE A 502 17.88 12.35 4.30
N ASP A 503 18.41 13.53 4.59
CA ASP A 503 18.90 13.88 5.93
C ASP A 503 17.75 13.97 6.94
N LEU A 504 16.60 14.52 6.53
CA LEU A 504 15.36 14.49 7.30
C LEU A 504 14.97 13.04 7.66
N LYS A 505 14.92 12.15 6.66
CA LYS A 505 14.56 10.74 6.86
C LYS A 505 15.54 9.99 7.75
N LYS A 506 16.84 10.30 7.69
CA LYS A 506 17.86 9.77 8.60
C LYS A 506 17.68 10.26 10.02
N LYS A 507 17.42 11.55 10.21
CA LYS A 507 17.16 12.15 11.54
C LYS A 507 15.95 11.54 12.22
N ASN A 508 14.93 11.16 11.45
CA ASN A 508 13.70 10.56 11.94
C ASN A 508 13.76 9.03 12.04
N PHE A 509 14.88 8.39 11.69
CA PHE A 509 14.93 6.94 11.51
C PHE A 509 14.63 6.13 12.78
N GLU A 510 14.84 6.71 13.96
CA GLU A 510 14.60 6.07 15.26
C GLU A 510 13.45 6.71 16.03
N ARG A 511 12.60 7.51 15.37
CA ARG A 511 11.47 8.19 16.02
C ARG A 511 10.24 7.30 16.13
N ILE A 512 9.34 7.69 17.03
CA ILE A 512 7.96 7.20 17.03
C ILE A 512 7.18 7.99 15.97
N GLY A 513 6.54 7.26 15.06
CA GLY A 513 5.78 7.81 13.94
C GLY A 513 4.33 8.11 14.29
N GLU A 514 3.75 7.34 15.21
CA GLU A 514 2.33 7.40 15.51
C GLU A 514 2.00 7.01 16.94
N PHE A 515 0.99 7.68 17.48
CA PHE A 515 0.25 7.29 18.68
C PHE A 515 -1.24 7.34 18.37
N ALA A 516 -1.95 6.24 18.61
CA ALA A 516 -3.32 6.08 18.17
C ALA A 516 -4.24 5.41 19.20
N ILE A 517 -5.52 5.80 19.13
CA ILE A 517 -6.61 5.29 19.95
C ILE A 517 -7.69 4.73 19.02
N ASN A 518 -7.96 3.45 19.18
CA ASN A 518 -8.74 2.67 18.23
C ASN A 518 -10.23 2.66 18.64
N THR A 519 -11.15 2.72 17.68
CA THR A 519 -12.58 3.05 17.94
C THR A 519 -13.58 2.13 17.25
N ASN A 520 -13.18 1.23 16.34
CA ASN A 520 -14.12 0.39 15.59
C ASN A 520 -14.75 -0.68 16.51
N PRO A 521 -16.05 -0.60 16.82
CA PRO A 521 -16.70 -1.51 17.74
C PRO A 521 -17.03 -2.86 17.10
N LYS A 522 -16.76 -3.06 15.81
CA LYS A 522 -16.96 -4.30 15.07
C LYS A 522 -15.66 -5.03 14.77
N ALA A 523 -14.52 -4.34 14.79
CA ALA A 523 -13.21 -5.00 14.78
C ALA A 523 -13.05 -5.90 16.01
N ARG A 524 -12.48 -7.09 15.80
CA ARG A 524 -12.26 -8.13 16.81
C ARG A 524 -10.85 -8.66 16.71
N LEU A 525 -10.35 -9.18 17.83
CA LEU A 525 -9.02 -9.79 17.90
C LEU A 525 -8.91 -10.91 16.87
N CYS A 526 -7.94 -10.80 15.98
CA CYS A 526 -7.66 -11.77 14.92
C CYS A 526 -6.17 -11.80 14.56
N GLY A 527 -5.79 -12.54 13.52
CA GLY A 527 -4.40 -12.65 13.05
C GLY A 527 -3.91 -11.48 12.18
N TYR A 528 -4.68 -10.41 12.05
CA TYR A 528 -4.52 -9.36 11.03
C TYR A 528 -4.34 -8.00 11.68
N LEU A 529 -3.22 -7.33 11.40
CA LEU A 529 -2.90 -6.01 11.95
C LEU A 529 -3.98 -5.00 11.60
N ILE A 530 -4.38 -4.91 10.33
CA ILE A 530 -5.26 -3.84 9.84
C ILE A 530 -6.62 -3.82 10.57
N VAL A 531 -6.99 -4.96 11.16
CA VAL A 531 -8.21 -5.10 11.97
C VAL A 531 -7.90 -4.84 13.43
N ASN A 532 -6.82 -5.43 13.96
CA ASN A 532 -6.42 -5.30 15.35
C ASN A 532 -6.13 -3.84 15.75
N GLU A 533 -5.49 -3.08 14.86
CA GLU A 533 -5.22 -1.66 15.04
C GLU A 533 -6.48 -0.79 15.02
N LYS A 534 -7.65 -1.35 14.71
CA LYS A 534 -8.93 -0.62 14.73
C LYS A 534 -9.85 -1.02 15.88
N ILE A 535 -9.52 -2.08 16.64
CA ILE A 535 -10.39 -2.60 17.71
C ILE A 535 -10.68 -1.53 18.76
N ALA A 536 -11.96 -1.19 18.94
CA ALA A 536 -12.39 -0.23 19.94
C ALA A 536 -11.76 -0.50 21.32
N LYS A 537 -11.25 0.57 21.94
CA LYS A 537 -10.55 0.58 23.25
C LYS A 537 -9.14 0.00 23.22
N MET A 538 -8.67 -0.56 22.10
CA MET A 538 -7.23 -0.82 21.96
C MET A 538 -6.50 0.45 21.52
N MET A 539 -5.18 0.36 21.52
CA MET A 539 -4.29 1.43 21.08
C MET A 539 -3.17 0.81 20.26
N HIS A 540 -2.52 1.64 19.45
CA HIS A 540 -1.29 1.23 18.79
C HIS A 540 -0.30 2.39 18.68
N ILE A 541 0.97 2.03 18.55
CA ILE A 541 2.09 2.95 18.38
C ILE A 541 2.93 2.44 17.22
N ALA A 542 3.31 3.34 16.31
CA ALA A 542 4.16 3.01 15.19
C ALA A 542 5.61 3.44 15.40
N LEU A 543 6.54 2.53 15.10
CA LEU A 543 7.96 2.84 15.01
C LEU A 543 8.29 3.39 13.60
N GLY A 544 9.11 4.43 13.53
CA GLY A 544 9.63 4.99 12.27
C GLY A 544 8.83 6.19 11.76
N SER A 545 8.33 6.09 10.53
CA SER A 545 7.80 7.22 9.77
C SER A 545 6.51 7.73 10.37
N GLY A 546 6.44 9.04 10.59
CA GLY A 546 5.19 9.71 10.95
C GLY A 546 4.34 10.10 9.75
N PHE A 547 3.11 10.47 10.08
CA PHE A 547 2.05 10.93 9.20
C PHE A 547 2.02 12.47 9.06
N GLU A 548 3.22 13.07 9.05
CA GLU A 548 3.49 14.47 8.72
C GLU A 548 4.82 14.59 7.94
N PRO A 549 4.96 15.56 7.01
CA PRO A 549 6.14 15.71 6.16
C PRO A 549 7.48 15.74 6.92
N ASP A 550 7.53 16.43 8.06
CA ASP A 550 8.76 16.61 8.85
C ASP A 550 9.12 15.40 9.71
N ARG A 551 8.32 14.32 9.64
CA ARG A 551 8.47 13.09 10.43
C ARG A 551 8.62 11.84 9.56
N SER A 552 8.79 11.99 8.24
CA SER A 552 8.94 10.86 7.31
C SER A 552 10.27 10.11 7.50
N THR A 553 10.23 8.78 7.33
CA THR A 553 11.41 7.90 7.10
C THR A 553 11.06 6.74 6.15
N GLU A 554 11.82 5.63 6.14
CA GLU A 554 11.68 4.51 5.16
C GLU A 554 10.94 3.27 5.70
N TYR A 555 10.48 3.28 6.94
CA TYR A 555 9.66 2.21 7.50
C TYR A 555 8.61 2.77 8.45
N HIS A 556 7.53 1.99 8.66
CA HIS A 556 6.46 2.24 9.60
C HIS A 556 6.03 0.86 10.12
N MET A 557 6.03 0.65 11.43
CA MET A 557 5.76 -0.65 12.05
C MET A 557 4.87 -0.47 13.27
N ASP A 558 3.61 -0.87 13.13
CA ASP A 558 2.59 -0.74 14.17
C ASP A 558 2.68 -1.85 15.20
N ILE A 559 2.55 -1.46 16.46
CA ILE A 559 2.51 -2.36 17.61
C ILE A 559 1.21 -2.08 18.36
N VAL A 560 0.31 -3.07 18.35
CA VAL A 560 -1.00 -2.98 19.00
C VAL A 560 -0.93 -3.49 20.43
N PHE A 561 -1.62 -2.80 21.33
CA PHE A 561 -1.73 -3.17 22.73
C PHE A 561 -3.15 -3.00 23.29
N ASN A 562 -3.49 -3.86 24.24
CA ASN A 562 -4.83 -4.00 24.78
C ASN A 562 -5.05 -3.12 26.03
N ALA A 563 -5.64 -1.94 25.83
CA ALA A 563 -5.87 -0.99 26.93
C ALA A 563 -6.78 -1.54 28.05
N PRO A 564 -7.91 -2.24 27.77
CA PRO A 564 -8.72 -2.93 28.78
C PRO A 564 -7.91 -3.90 29.63
N ARG A 565 -7.10 -4.76 29.00
CA ARG A 565 -6.33 -5.76 29.73
C ARG A 565 -5.31 -5.08 30.65
N GLN A 566 -4.59 -4.08 30.14
CA GLN A 566 -3.58 -3.34 30.89
C GLN A 566 -4.17 -2.32 31.89
N LYS A 567 -5.50 -2.17 31.94
CA LYS A 567 -6.23 -1.19 32.75
C LYS A 567 -5.68 0.22 32.57
N LEU A 568 -5.51 0.64 31.30
CA LEU A 568 -4.92 1.94 31.00
C LEU A 568 -5.87 3.08 31.31
N ASP A 569 -5.36 4.07 32.04
CA ASP A 569 -5.92 5.42 32.03
C ASP A 569 -5.29 6.19 30.88
N VAL A 570 -6.12 6.81 30.04
CA VAL A 570 -5.67 7.67 28.94
C VAL A 570 -6.36 9.01 29.04
N TYR A 571 -5.57 10.06 29.22
CA TYR A 571 -6.06 11.42 29.40
C TYR A 571 -5.01 12.40 28.88
N GLY A 572 -5.43 13.57 28.43
CA GLY A 572 -4.52 14.66 28.12
C GLY A 572 -4.68 15.86 29.03
N LYS A 573 -3.70 16.74 29.01
CA LYS A 573 -3.72 18.04 29.68
C LYS A 573 -3.59 19.14 28.63
N ASP A 574 -4.40 20.18 28.74
CA ASP A 574 -4.24 21.39 27.94
C ASP A 574 -3.20 22.36 28.54
N ASP A 575 -3.05 23.51 27.90
CA ASP A 575 -2.16 24.61 28.30
C ASP A 575 -2.45 25.19 29.69
N ASN A 576 -3.63 24.91 30.25
CA ASN A 576 -4.07 25.32 31.58
C ASN A 576 -4.05 24.16 32.59
N ASP A 577 -3.35 23.06 32.28
CA ASP A 577 -3.29 21.82 33.09
C ASP A 577 -4.66 21.15 33.32
N LYS A 578 -5.71 21.54 32.57
CA LYS A 578 -7.01 20.91 32.69
C LYS A 578 -6.98 19.54 32.05
N VAL A 579 -7.48 18.55 32.80
CA VAL A 579 -7.49 17.15 32.38
C VAL A 579 -8.69 16.85 31.49
N HIS A 580 -8.43 16.27 30.32
CA HIS A 580 -9.41 15.76 29.37
C HIS A 580 -9.29 14.24 29.26
N TRP A 581 -10.30 13.52 29.72
CA TRP A 581 -10.26 12.05 29.79
C TRP A 581 -10.69 11.39 28.49
N ILE A 582 -10.01 10.30 28.13
CA ILE A 582 -10.34 9.46 26.97
C ILE A 582 -10.71 8.04 27.42
N LEU A 583 -9.81 7.37 28.13
CA LEU A 583 -10.02 6.05 28.73
C LEU A 583 -9.83 6.11 30.25
N LYS A 584 -10.64 5.37 31.01
CA LYS A 584 -10.41 5.05 32.42
C LYS A 584 -10.46 3.55 32.61
N ASP A 585 -9.42 2.97 33.21
CA ASP A 585 -9.29 1.51 33.38
C ASP A 585 -9.51 0.73 32.06
N GLY A 586 -9.10 1.32 30.93
CA GLY A 586 -9.25 0.78 29.58
C GLY A 586 -10.65 0.92 28.97
N GLU A 587 -11.56 1.67 29.60
CA GLU A 587 -12.92 1.92 29.11
C GLU A 587 -13.11 3.35 28.63
N PHE A 588 -13.83 3.54 27.52
CA PHE A 588 -14.14 4.89 27.01
C PHE A 588 -14.98 5.68 28.00
N VAL A 589 -14.50 6.88 28.33
CA VAL A 589 -15.23 7.90 29.08
C VAL A 589 -15.40 9.20 28.29
N ALA A 590 -14.71 9.30 27.15
CA ALA A 590 -14.86 10.36 26.16
C ALA A 590 -16.29 10.44 25.67
#